data_AF-A0A3M7AHM3-F1
#
_entry.id   AF-A0A3M7AHM3-F1
#
_cell.length_a   1.000
_cell.length_b   1.000
_cell.length_c   1.000
_cell.angle_alpha   90.00
_cell.angle_beta   90.00
_cell.angle_gamma   90.00
#
_symmetry.space_group_name_H-M   'P 1'
#
loop_
_entity.id
_entity.type
_entity.pdbx_description
1 polymer ?
#
loop_
_entity_poly.entity_id
_entity_poly.type
_entity_poly.pdbx_seq_one_letter_code
_entity_poly.pdbx_strand_id
1 'polypeptide(L)'
;MGRFYPLYIRRSDGKLETVSRTTKRKERNEPTPEQLDQKPDKHGVADYYREVPLDEVKSLDWRRKLGGMLARELAWKDQTGQTEDIGYMLATFPEGYRLFEHVKKTERDGKTEVKSKNHAGGANDRQDAYLYGHPSGRKKRFRSPADFFPHLLWLSTDESGDPDNCGCKICSPEDLENAIPGAKVKLERSTDVKPVVNQAAPQAARQSSISGPRVKQEPTLPTPVRTPSVSTPIMPTPLPQRQSHDQHIDSQYHTFMYRPGETVWFRRGQAWGLGVVLRRWVATGDQYNYTVQPLSWPGDYPQPVTKSSDQEMRPWLAWSVPRFANDMLNNLQEPPSYETADWQGMLHKRYGTGDMEVDGSILAAKAVDSTYTPFNFSRSVEPEPGLTEKHYDGLYLGAEKIWIGDPVRLQTGNGTDIMVVHSVPMGAPGPQVMISLISYHCEKNSSRAASRGALIALTPVTSGFSWMTSECECSMSKASWRGMFDGSGVILV
;
A
#
# COMPACT_ATOMS: atom_id res chain seq x y z
N MET A 1 -18.63 6.87 33.69
CA MET A 1 -17.98 6.57 32.38
C MET A 1 -17.49 7.89 31.80
N GLY A 2 -16.37 7.90 31.07
CA GLY A 2 -15.96 9.10 30.32
C GLY A 2 -17.01 9.49 29.29
N ARG A 3 -17.08 10.78 28.95
CA ARG A 3 -18.02 11.31 27.95
C ARG A 3 -17.49 10.94 26.55
N PHE A 4 -17.98 9.84 26.00
CA PHE A 4 -17.61 9.41 24.64
C PHE A 4 -18.51 10.10 23.61
N TYR A 5 -17.95 10.50 22.47
CA TYR A 5 -18.71 10.94 21.31
C TYR A 5 -19.20 9.71 20.51
N PRO A 6 -20.52 9.50 20.35
CA PRO A 6 -21.06 8.34 19.68
C PRO A 6 -20.97 8.48 18.15
N LEU A 7 -20.26 7.56 17.51
CA LEU A 7 -20.19 7.46 16.05
C LEU A 7 -21.24 6.47 15.52
N TYR A 8 -21.94 6.86 14.46
CA TYR A 8 -22.95 6.04 13.78
C TYR A 8 -22.47 5.73 12.37
N ILE A 9 -22.48 4.46 11.99
CA ILE A 9 -22.00 4.02 10.67
C ILE A 9 -23.14 4.13 9.66
N ARG A 10 -22.88 4.77 8.52
CA ARG A 10 -23.89 5.11 7.50
C ARG A 10 -24.43 3.90 6.73
N ARG A 11 -23.64 2.84 6.58
CA ARG A 11 -23.98 1.60 5.86
C ARG A 11 -23.65 0.35 6.69
N SER A 12 -24.34 -0.74 6.39
CA SER A 12 -23.83 -2.08 6.67
C SER A 12 -24.05 -3.00 5.48
N ASP A 13 -23.14 -3.96 5.29
CA ASP A 13 -23.30 -5.12 4.41
C ASP A 13 -23.69 -6.39 5.19
N GLY A 14 -23.81 -6.29 6.52
CA GLY A 14 -23.96 -7.42 7.43
C GLY A 14 -25.20 -8.29 7.14
N LYS A 15 -25.00 -9.61 7.06
CA LYS A 15 -26.05 -10.60 6.80
C LYS A 15 -26.17 -11.56 7.96
N LEU A 16 -27.33 -11.58 8.61
CA LEU A 16 -27.68 -12.55 9.66
C LEU A 16 -27.80 -14.00 9.13
N GLU A 17 -28.16 -14.16 7.85
CA GLU A 17 -28.21 -15.46 7.16
C GLU A 17 -27.40 -15.41 5.86
N THR A 18 -26.73 -16.50 5.54
CA THR A 18 -25.96 -16.66 4.29
C THR A 18 -26.27 -18.01 3.65
N VAL A 19 -26.08 -18.14 2.34
CA VAL A 19 -26.20 -19.44 1.66
C VAL A 19 -24.84 -20.11 1.67
N SER A 20 -24.75 -21.28 2.29
CA SER A 20 -23.50 -22.01 2.41
C SER A 20 -22.98 -22.42 1.03
N ARG A 21 -21.76 -22.01 0.66
CA ARG A 21 -21.15 -22.39 -0.63
C ARG A 21 -21.04 -23.92 -0.80
N THR A 22 -20.88 -24.67 0.29
CA THR A 22 -20.72 -26.13 0.26
C THR A 22 -22.06 -26.88 0.19
N THR A 23 -23.05 -26.50 0.99
CA THR A 23 -24.32 -27.25 1.10
C THR A 23 -25.48 -26.64 0.31
N LYS A 24 -25.30 -25.41 -0.22
CA LYS A 24 -26.34 -24.59 -0.86
C LYS A 24 -27.60 -24.32 0.01
N ARG A 25 -27.53 -24.62 1.31
CA ARG A 25 -28.60 -24.33 2.28
C ARG A 25 -28.38 -22.97 2.93
N LYS A 26 -29.46 -22.33 3.36
CA LYS A 26 -29.38 -21.16 4.26
C LYS A 26 -28.78 -21.60 5.60
N GLU A 27 -27.82 -20.84 6.10
CA GLU A 27 -27.26 -20.99 7.43
C GLU A 27 -27.08 -19.62 8.09
N ARG A 28 -27.23 -19.57 9.42
CA ARG A 28 -27.02 -18.34 10.18
C ARG A 28 -25.55 -17.96 10.24
N ASN A 29 -25.29 -16.66 10.19
CA ASN A 29 -23.97 -16.07 10.25
C ASN A 29 -23.51 -15.87 11.70
N GLU A 30 -23.43 -16.97 12.44
CA GLU A 30 -23.09 -17.02 13.87
C GLU A 30 -22.29 -18.33 14.14
N PRO A 31 -21.78 -18.59 15.36
CA PRO A 31 -21.22 -19.90 15.72
C PRO A 31 -22.20 -21.05 15.45
N THR A 32 -21.74 -22.29 15.26
CA THR A 32 -22.65 -23.42 14.97
C THR A 32 -23.52 -23.76 16.18
N PRO A 33 -24.70 -24.41 16.01
CA PRO A 33 -25.54 -24.79 17.15
C PRO A 33 -24.82 -25.62 18.21
N GLU A 34 -23.87 -26.46 17.80
CA GLU A 34 -23.00 -27.24 18.69
C GLU A 34 -21.99 -26.35 19.43
N GLN A 35 -21.48 -25.30 18.79
CA GLN A 35 -20.61 -24.30 19.41
C GLN A 35 -21.36 -23.35 20.37
N LEU A 36 -22.69 -23.33 20.33
CA LEU A 36 -23.53 -22.56 21.25
C LEU A 36 -24.05 -23.42 22.42
N ASP A 37 -23.85 -24.75 22.41
CA ASP A 37 -24.30 -25.63 23.49
C ASP A 37 -23.44 -25.44 24.74
N GLN A 38 -24.07 -25.02 25.83
CA GLN A 38 -23.40 -24.73 27.10
C GLN A 38 -23.28 -25.95 28.01
N LYS A 39 -23.76 -27.13 27.57
CA LYS A 39 -23.66 -28.36 28.35
C LYS A 39 -22.20 -28.77 28.57
N PRO A 40 -21.80 -29.10 29.81
CA PRO A 40 -20.49 -29.67 30.07
C PRO A 40 -20.28 -31.01 29.34
N ASP A 41 -19.04 -31.26 28.94
CA ASP A 41 -18.59 -32.54 28.42
C ASP A 41 -18.48 -33.61 29.54
N LYS A 42 -17.99 -34.81 29.18
CA LYS A 42 -17.77 -35.93 30.11
C LYS A 42 -16.74 -35.63 31.22
N HIS A 43 -16.02 -34.52 31.14
CA HIS A 43 -15.03 -34.07 32.10
C HIS A 43 -15.48 -32.83 32.89
N GLY A 44 -16.75 -32.42 32.76
CA GLY A 44 -17.30 -31.24 33.44
C GLY A 44 -16.86 -29.91 32.81
N VAL A 45 -16.39 -29.93 31.55
CA VAL A 45 -15.92 -28.74 30.82
C VAL A 45 -16.96 -28.30 29.81
N ALA A 46 -17.50 -27.08 29.96
CA ALA A 46 -18.32 -26.44 28.93
C ALA A 46 -17.45 -25.49 28.11
N ASP A 47 -17.40 -25.68 26.80
CA ASP A 47 -16.52 -24.98 25.86
C ASP A 47 -17.38 -24.47 24.69
N TYR A 48 -17.79 -23.20 24.77
CA TYR A 48 -18.88 -22.66 23.94
C TYR A 48 -18.70 -21.18 23.60
N TYR A 49 -19.46 -20.70 22.63
CA TYR A 49 -19.52 -19.30 22.23
C TYR A 49 -20.81 -18.66 22.77
N ARG A 50 -20.74 -17.40 23.22
CA ARG A 50 -21.94 -16.61 23.56
C ARG A 50 -21.88 -15.25 22.89
N GLU A 51 -23.05 -14.73 22.51
CA GLU A 51 -23.17 -13.36 22.01
C GLU A 51 -22.85 -12.37 23.13
N VAL A 52 -22.06 -11.34 22.83
CA VAL A 52 -21.63 -10.30 23.77
C VAL A 52 -22.58 -9.10 23.65
N PRO A 53 -23.41 -8.81 24.67
CA PRO A 53 -24.27 -7.63 24.70
C PRO A 53 -23.51 -6.31 24.54
N LEU A 54 -24.21 -5.27 24.09
CA LEU A 54 -23.60 -3.95 23.85
C LEU A 54 -23.04 -3.29 25.12
N ASP A 55 -23.65 -3.54 26.28
CA ASP A 55 -23.28 -3.01 27.59
C ASP A 55 -22.08 -3.71 28.24
N GLU A 56 -21.67 -4.89 27.75
CA GLU A 56 -20.52 -5.60 28.30
C GLU A 56 -19.16 -4.96 27.93
N VAL A 57 -18.21 -5.05 28.86
CA VAL A 57 -16.86 -4.43 28.75
C VAL A 57 -16.15 -4.80 27.45
N LYS A 58 -16.30 -6.04 26.98
CA LYS A 58 -15.67 -6.55 25.75
C LYS A 58 -16.26 -5.92 24.48
N SER A 59 -17.58 -5.65 24.46
CA SER A 59 -18.23 -4.90 23.38
C SER A 59 -17.86 -3.42 23.43
N LEU A 60 -17.84 -2.81 24.62
CA LEU A 60 -17.41 -1.42 24.84
C LEU A 60 -15.96 -1.19 24.39
N ASP A 61 -15.05 -2.12 24.67
CA ASP A 61 -13.65 -2.06 24.24
C ASP A 61 -13.51 -2.15 22.71
N TRP A 62 -14.20 -3.10 22.06
CA TRP A 62 -14.24 -3.19 20.60
C TRP A 62 -14.77 -1.90 19.97
N ARG A 63 -15.93 -1.40 20.42
CA ARG A 63 -16.55 -0.19 19.87
C ARG A 63 -15.74 1.08 20.13
N ARG A 64 -15.00 1.17 21.24
CA ARG A 64 -14.08 2.27 21.53
C ARG A 64 -12.85 2.23 20.61
N LYS A 65 -12.24 1.05 20.43
CA LYS A 65 -11.10 0.88 19.54
C LYS A 65 -11.47 1.22 18.10
N LEU A 66 -12.59 0.68 17.60
CA LEU A 66 -13.10 0.99 16.26
C LEU A 66 -13.44 2.48 16.09
N GLY A 67 -14.11 3.10 17.07
CA GLY A 67 -14.45 4.52 17.01
C GLY A 67 -13.23 5.43 17.05
N GLY A 68 -12.24 5.13 17.89
CA GLY A 68 -10.99 5.89 17.96
C GLY A 68 -10.09 5.74 16.72
N MET A 69 -10.09 4.56 16.08
CA MET A 69 -9.42 4.38 14.78
C MET A 69 -10.16 5.17 13.68
N LEU A 70 -11.49 5.09 13.62
CA LEU A 70 -12.29 5.78 12.60
C LEU A 70 -12.19 7.31 12.71
N ALA A 71 -12.26 7.89 13.92
CA ALA A 71 -12.11 9.33 14.11
C ALA A 71 -10.72 9.85 13.75
N ARG A 72 -9.66 9.05 13.99
CA ARG A 72 -8.29 9.35 13.58
C ARG A 72 -8.13 9.33 12.07
N GLU A 73 -8.64 8.29 11.42
CA GLU A 73 -8.51 8.07 9.97
C GLU A 73 -9.25 9.12 9.15
N LEU A 74 -10.43 9.54 9.62
CA LEU A 74 -11.22 10.60 8.99
C LEU A 74 -10.77 12.02 9.38
N ALA A 75 -9.62 12.15 10.05
CA ALA A 75 -9.07 13.41 10.58
C ALA A 75 -10.13 14.27 11.29
N TRP A 76 -11.04 13.65 12.05
CA TRP A 76 -12.23 14.31 12.59
C TRP A 76 -11.87 15.35 13.65
N LYS A 77 -11.73 16.60 13.22
CA LYS A 77 -11.58 17.77 14.07
C LYS A 77 -12.97 18.29 14.45
N ASP A 78 -13.35 18.12 15.70
CA ASP A 78 -14.52 18.80 16.25
C ASP A 78 -14.35 20.33 16.07
N GLN A 79 -15.45 21.02 15.75
CA GLN A 79 -15.48 22.45 15.41
C GLN A 79 -14.99 23.39 16.54
N THR A 80 -14.70 22.84 17.72
CA THR A 80 -14.17 23.52 18.91
C THR A 80 -12.65 23.48 19.03
N GLY A 81 -11.93 22.75 18.17
CA GLY A 81 -10.47 22.64 18.22
C GLY A 81 -9.91 21.85 19.42
N GLN A 82 -10.77 21.15 20.18
CA GLN A 82 -10.38 20.36 21.36
C GLN A 82 -10.46 18.86 21.06
N THR A 83 -9.49 18.33 20.31
CA THR A 83 -9.44 16.92 19.89
C THR A 83 -8.83 15.97 20.92
N GLU A 84 -8.21 16.46 21.99
CA GLU A 84 -7.36 15.64 22.87
C GLU A 84 -8.13 14.95 24.02
N ASP A 85 -9.27 15.49 24.47
CA ASP A 85 -10.05 14.98 25.61
C ASP A 85 -11.32 14.18 25.22
N ILE A 86 -11.73 14.18 23.95
CA ILE A 86 -12.98 13.55 23.51
C ILE A 86 -12.70 12.13 22.98
N GLY A 87 -13.10 11.13 23.77
CA GLY A 87 -13.02 9.73 23.34
C GLY A 87 -14.11 9.38 22.33
N TYR A 88 -13.75 8.84 21.17
CA TYR A 88 -14.73 8.36 20.17
C TYR A 88 -15.10 6.89 20.40
N MET A 89 -16.36 6.53 20.15
CA MET A 89 -16.86 5.16 20.29
C MET A 89 -18.01 4.90 19.32
N LEU A 90 -18.05 3.74 18.66
CA LEU A 90 -19.22 3.36 17.88
C LEU A 90 -20.45 3.20 18.77
N ALA A 91 -21.58 3.81 18.41
CA ALA A 91 -22.85 3.67 19.14
C ALA A 91 -23.32 2.20 19.16
N THR A 92 -23.16 1.51 18.04
CA THR A 92 -23.44 0.08 17.81
C THR A 92 -22.43 -0.46 16.78
N PHE A 93 -22.30 -1.78 16.65
CA PHE A 93 -21.73 -2.37 15.43
C PHE A 93 -22.65 -2.08 14.22
N PRO A 94 -22.13 -2.12 12.98
CA PRO A 94 -22.95 -2.02 11.77
C PRO A 94 -24.06 -3.09 11.76
N GLU A 95 -25.21 -2.78 11.17
CA GLU A 95 -26.39 -3.64 11.17
C GLU A 95 -26.07 -5.07 10.68
N GLY A 96 -26.58 -6.09 11.35
CA GLY A 96 -26.31 -7.49 11.00
C GLY A 96 -24.96 -8.03 11.47
N TYR A 97 -24.07 -7.21 12.03
CA TYR A 97 -22.86 -7.68 12.72
C TYR A 97 -23.11 -7.96 14.21
N ARG A 98 -22.58 -9.08 14.71
CA ARG A 98 -22.73 -9.54 16.11
C ARG A 98 -21.40 -10.02 16.65
N LEU A 99 -21.06 -9.59 17.87
CA LEU A 99 -19.84 -10.00 18.56
C LEU A 99 -20.11 -11.24 19.41
N PHE A 100 -19.29 -12.27 19.26
CA PHE A 100 -19.32 -13.47 20.09
C PHE A 100 -17.99 -13.62 20.82
N GLU A 101 -18.04 -14.04 22.09
CA GLU A 101 -16.84 -14.44 22.83
C GLU A 101 -16.77 -15.96 22.99
N HIS A 102 -15.55 -16.48 23.02
CA HIS A 102 -15.30 -17.87 23.37
C HIS A 102 -15.16 -18.01 24.90
N VAL A 103 -15.95 -18.90 25.49
CA VAL A 103 -16.05 -19.10 26.94
C VAL A 103 -15.76 -20.57 27.27
N LYS A 104 -14.80 -20.77 28.19
CA LYS A 104 -14.49 -22.09 28.76
C LYS A 104 -14.76 -22.10 30.26
N LYS A 105 -15.72 -22.91 30.68
CA LYS A 105 -16.07 -23.16 32.09
C LYS A 105 -15.66 -24.56 32.49
N THR A 106 -15.30 -24.76 33.74
CA THR A 106 -15.05 -26.09 34.29
C THR A 106 -15.76 -26.21 35.63
N GLU A 107 -16.57 -27.25 35.80
CA GLU A 107 -17.20 -27.55 37.06
C GLU A 107 -16.30 -28.52 37.85
N ARG A 108 -15.85 -28.06 39.02
CA ARG A 108 -15.16 -28.90 40.01
C ARG A 108 -15.89 -28.78 41.33
N ASP A 109 -16.17 -29.92 41.95
CA ASP A 109 -16.72 -30.02 43.31
C ASP A 109 -17.97 -29.14 43.57
N GLY A 110 -18.89 -29.11 42.58
CA GLY A 110 -20.14 -28.34 42.65
C GLY A 110 -19.96 -26.81 42.55
N LYS A 111 -18.75 -26.32 42.25
CA LYS A 111 -18.47 -24.90 41.97
C LYS A 111 -18.07 -24.74 40.51
N THR A 112 -18.79 -23.87 39.80
CA THR A 112 -18.45 -23.49 38.43
C THR A 112 -17.25 -22.54 38.43
N GLU A 113 -16.05 -23.07 38.14
CA GLU A 113 -14.85 -22.27 37.96
C GLU A 113 -14.82 -21.74 36.52
N VAL A 114 -15.18 -20.46 36.35
CA VAL A 114 -14.92 -19.74 35.10
C VAL A 114 -13.46 -19.32 35.12
N LYS A 115 -12.66 -19.77 34.15
CA LYS A 115 -11.26 -19.34 33.99
C LYS A 115 -11.21 -17.88 33.51
N SER A 116 -11.35 -16.98 34.47
CA SER A 116 -11.09 -15.55 34.34
C SER A 116 -9.90 -15.19 35.24
N LYS A 117 -8.70 -15.66 34.86
CA LYS A 117 -7.47 -15.35 35.60
C LYS A 117 -6.99 -13.95 35.25
N ASN A 118 -7.51 -12.97 35.98
CA ASN A 118 -7.01 -11.61 35.94
C ASN A 118 -5.65 -11.49 36.65
N HIS A 119 -4.66 -11.03 35.89
CA HIS A 119 -3.36 -10.46 36.29
C HIS A 119 -2.19 -11.37 36.75
N ALA A 120 -0.99 -10.85 36.44
CA ALA A 120 0.37 -11.24 36.86
C ALA A 120 0.92 -12.60 36.36
N GLY A 121 1.90 -12.52 35.44
CA GLY A 121 2.70 -13.67 34.97
C GLY A 121 2.47 -14.00 33.49
N GLY A 122 3.52 -13.95 32.68
CA GLY A 122 3.41 -14.03 31.22
C GLY A 122 3.11 -15.42 30.66
N ALA A 123 1.88 -15.63 30.18
CA ALA A 123 1.49 -16.52 29.07
C ALA A 123 -0.02 -16.36 28.81
N ASN A 124 -0.41 -15.51 27.86
CA ASN A 124 -1.81 -15.09 27.66
C ASN A 124 -2.79 -16.26 27.46
N ASP A 125 -3.66 -16.52 28.44
CA ASP A 125 -4.91 -17.26 28.25
C ASP A 125 -5.95 -16.28 27.63
N ARG A 126 -5.92 -16.15 26.31
CA ARG A 126 -6.73 -15.15 25.58
C ARG A 126 -8.18 -15.60 25.48
N GLN A 127 -9.09 -14.85 26.10
CA GLN A 127 -10.53 -14.98 25.80
C GLN A 127 -10.85 -14.27 24.47
N ASP A 128 -10.60 -14.96 23.36
CA ASP A 128 -10.81 -14.42 22.02
C ASP A 128 -12.27 -14.02 21.76
N ALA A 129 -12.42 -12.95 20.98
CA ALA A 129 -13.70 -12.40 20.56
C ALA A 129 -13.76 -12.34 19.03
N TYR A 130 -14.93 -12.63 18.47
CA TYR A 130 -15.13 -12.79 17.04
C TYR A 130 -16.35 -12.02 16.57
N LEU A 131 -16.17 -11.12 15.61
CA LEU A 131 -17.27 -10.38 14.99
C LEU A 131 -17.75 -11.16 13.75
N TYR A 132 -18.98 -11.64 13.82
CA TYR A 132 -19.69 -12.30 12.74
C TYR A 132 -20.61 -11.29 12.02
N GLY A 133 -20.99 -11.57 10.78
CA GLY A 133 -21.89 -10.73 9.98
C GLY A 133 -21.52 -10.62 8.49
N HIS A 134 -20.26 -10.89 8.13
CA HIS A 134 -19.76 -10.69 6.76
C HIS A 134 -20.57 -11.48 5.69
N PRO A 135 -20.89 -10.90 4.51
CA PRO A 135 -21.66 -11.55 3.44
C PRO A 135 -21.15 -12.93 2.99
N SER A 136 -19.85 -13.19 3.09
CA SER A 136 -19.22 -14.47 2.76
C SER A 136 -19.50 -15.61 3.76
N GLY A 137 -20.26 -15.34 4.82
CA GLY A 137 -20.79 -16.33 5.77
C GLY A 137 -19.87 -16.68 6.94
N ARG A 138 -20.39 -17.49 7.86
CA ARG A 138 -19.87 -17.69 9.25
C ARG A 138 -18.40 -18.12 9.40
N LYS A 139 -17.78 -18.64 8.34
CA LYS A 139 -16.35 -19.00 8.33
C LYS A 139 -15.45 -17.77 8.19
N LYS A 140 -15.96 -16.71 7.58
CA LYS A 140 -15.30 -15.43 7.33
C LYS A 140 -15.74 -14.42 8.41
N ARG A 141 -15.17 -14.59 9.61
CA ARG A 141 -15.39 -13.76 10.80
C ARG A 141 -14.12 -12.97 11.16
N PHE A 142 -14.26 -11.76 11.66
CA PHE A 142 -13.15 -10.92 12.10
C PHE A 142 -12.72 -11.28 13.52
N ARG A 143 -11.41 -11.32 13.81
CA ARG A 143 -10.84 -11.78 15.09
C ARG A 143 -10.37 -10.67 16.02
N SER A 144 -10.37 -9.42 15.57
CA SER A 144 -10.00 -8.26 16.38
C SER A 144 -10.61 -6.97 15.83
N PRO A 145 -10.61 -5.85 16.59
CA PRO A 145 -11.00 -4.55 16.06
C PRO A 145 -10.18 -4.12 14.85
N ALA A 146 -8.85 -4.33 14.88
CA ALA A 146 -7.96 -3.99 13.78
C ALA A 146 -8.23 -4.85 12.53
N ASP A 147 -8.66 -6.10 12.73
CA ASP A 147 -9.04 -7.02 11.64
C ASP A 147 -10.30 -6.56 10.90
N PHE A 148 -11.25 -5.98 11.64
CA PHE A 148 -12.49 -5.43 11.08
C PHE A 148 -12.33 -4.01 10.55
N PHE A 149 -11.32 -3.26 11.01
CA PHE A 149 -11.21 -1.83 10.75
C PHE A 149 -11.19 -1.45 9.25
N PRO A 150 -10.45 -2.12 8.34
CA PRO A 150 -10.50 -1.81 6.91
C PRO A 150 -11.90 -1.98 6.30
N HIS A 151 -12.67 -2.97 6.79
CA HIS A 151 -14.06 -3.19 6.37
C HIS A 151 -15.00 -2.13 6.92
N LEU A 152 -14.80 -1.72 8.18
CA LEU A 152 -15.55 -0.64 8.81
C LEU A 152 -15.28 0.72 8.13
N LEU A 153 -14.03 0.99 7.75
CA LEU A 153 -13.65 2.20 7.03
C LEU A 153 -14.37 2.23 5.68
N TRP A 154 -14.29 1.15 4.89
CA TRP A 154 -15.05 1.00 3.65
C TRP A 154 -16.56 1.18 3.84
N LEU A 155 -17.18 0.60 4.89
CA LEU A 155 -18.59 0.84 5.25
C LEU A 155 -18.91 2.29 5.61
N SER A 156 -17.90 3.11 5.92
CA SER A 156 -18.06 4.51 6.34
C SER A 156 -17.74 5.53 5.25
N THR A 157 -16.82 5.21 4.32
CA THR A 157 -16.25 6.18 3.36
C THR A 157 -16.62 5.93 1.90
N ASP A 158 -16.71 4.68 1.47
CA ASP A 158 -17.06 4.35 0.08
C ASP A 158 -18.57 4.57 -0.11
N GLU A 159 -18.98 5.42 -1.06
CA GLU A 159 -20.41 5.68 -1.29
C GLU A 159 -21.09 4.62 -2.16
N SER A 160 -20.32 3.92 -3.01
CA SER A 160 -20.84 2.98 -4.01
C SER A 160 -21.42 1.70 -3.42
N GLY A 161 -20.81 1.19 -2.34
CA GLY A 161 -21.12 -0.12 -1.78
C GLY A 161 -20.42 -1.26 -2.49
N ASP A 162 -19.43 -0.99 -3.33
CA ASP A 162 -18.70 -2.03 -4.07
C ASP A 162 -17.76 -2.82 -3.14
N PRO A 163 -17.97 -4.14 -2.95
CA PRO A 163 -17.08 -4.97 -2.14
C PRO A 163 -15.64 -5.03 -2.65
N ASP A 164 -15.39 -4.77 -3.94
CA ASP A 164 -14.04 -4.77 -4.54
C ASP A 164 -13.22 -3.55 -4.07
N ASN A 165 -13.87 -2.46 -3.62
CA ASN A 165 -13.21 -1.31 -2.96
C ASN A 165 -12.79 -1.62 -1.50
N CYS A 166 -13.10 -2.80 -0.96
CA CYS A 166 -12.83 -3.14 0.43
C CYS A 166 -11.47 -3.83 0.62
N GLY A 167 -10.49 -3.10 1.17
CA GLY A 167 -9.15 -3.61 1.51
C GLY A 167 -9.08 -4.55 2.72
N CYS A 168 -10.18 -5.15 3.19
CA CYS A 168 -10.13 -6.10 4.31
C CYS A 168 -9.74 -7.50 3.83
N LYS A 169 -9.01 -8.27 4.68
CA LYS A 169 -8.54 -9.63 4.36
C LYS A 169 -9.63 -10.67 4.05
N ILE A 170 -10.90 -10.28 4.20
CA ILE A 170 -12.06 -11.14 3.95
C ILE A 170 -12.62 -10.90 2.55
N CYS A 171 -12.73 -9.65 2.11
CA CYS A 171 -13.05 -9.26 0.73
C CYS A 171 -11.87 -9.55 -0.21
N SER A 172 -10.66 -9.17 0.21
CA SER A 172 -9.40 -9.47 -0.46
C SER A 172 -8.58 -10.50 0.34
N PRO A 173 -8.91 -11.81 0.26
CA PRO A 173 -8.13 -12.85 0.91
C PRO A 173 -6.84 -13.14 0.13
N GLU A 174 -5.72 -13.16 0.85
CA GLU A 174 -4.34 -13.36 0.36
C GLU A 174 -4.10 -14.77 -0.26
N ASP A 175 -5.12 -15.63 -0.31
CA ASP A 175 -5.07 -17.05 -0.66
C ASP A 175 -5.00 -17.32 -2.18
N LEU A 176 -3.93 -16.85 -2.84
CA LEU A 176 -3.37 -17.59 -3.98
C LEU A 176 -2.39 -18.68 -3.50
N GLU A 177 -1.93 -18.61 -2.24
CA GLU A 177 -0.88 -19.48 -1.68
C GLU A 177 -1.31 -20.91 -1.29
N ASN A 178 -2.61 -21.20 -1.18
CA ASN A 178 -3.11 -22.54 -0.77
C ASN A 178 -3.56 -23.44 -1.95
N ALA A 179 -3.22 -23.08 -3.19
CA ALA A 179 -3.60 -23.82 -4.40
C ALA A 179 -2.72 -25.07 -4.72
N ILE A 180 -1.87 -25.53 -3.79
CA ILE A 180 -1.04 -26.75 -3.97
C ILE A 180 -1.28 -27.74 -2.81
N PRO A 181 -1.99 -28.87 -3.05
CA PRO A 181 -2.06 -29.95 -2.08
C PRO A 181 -0.72 -30.71 -2.03
N GLY A 182 0.06 -30.51 -0.98
CA GLY A 182 1.16 -31.43 -0.62
C GLY A 182 2.58 -30.92 -0.86
N ALA A 183 2.99 -29.89 -0.11
CA ALA A 183 4.41 -29.63 0.17
C ALA A 183 4.61 -29.48 1.68
N LYS A 184 5.18 -30.50 2.33
CA LYS A 184 5.63 -30.36 3.73
C LYS A 184 6.90 -29.51 3.72
N VAL A 185 6.86 -28.36 4.38
CA VAL A 185 8.04 -27.52 4.61
C VAL A 185 9.07 -28.33 5.41
N LYS A 186 10.26 -28.54 4.84
CA LYS A 186 11.47 -28.89 5.60
C LYS A 186 12.47 -27.75 5.45
N LEU A 187 12.57 -26.93 6.49
CA LEU A 187 13.57 -25.88 6.62
C LEU A 187 14.90 -26.53 7.04
N GLU A 188 15.89 -26.60 6.14
CA GLU A 188 17.25 -27.01 6.50
C GLU A 188 18.32 -26.07 5.94
N ARG A 189 19.50 -26.18 6.56
CA ARG A 189 20.46 -25.09 6.76
C ARG A 189 21.69 -25.25 5.87
N SER A 190 22.28 -24.11 5.51
CA SER A 190 23.46 -23.92 4.65
C SER A 190 24.71 -24.77 4.94
N THR A 191 25.38 -25.29 3.89
CA THR A 191 26.85 -25.42 3.76
C THR A 191 27.33 -25.54 2.31
N ASP A 192 28.32 -24.71 1.95
CA ASP A 192 29.44 -24.77 0.99
C ASP A 192 29.52 -25.66 -0.30
N VAL A 193 29.88 -24.96 -1.41
CA VAL A 193 31.07 -25.18 -2.30
C VAL A 193 31.00 -25.95 -3.67
N LYS A 194 31.12 -25.12 -4.74
CA LYS A 194 31.88 -25.26 -6.02
C LYS A 194 31.32 -26.00 -7.27
N PRO A 195 31.82 -25.67 -8.49
CA PRO A 195 31.01 -25.64 -9.72
C PRO A 195 31.45 -26.59 -10.85
N VAL A 196 30.67 -26.67 -11.93
CA VAL A 196 31.05 -27.28 -13.22
C VAL A 196 30.62 -26.38 -14.40
N VAL A 197 31.44 -26.38 -15.46
CA VAL A 197 31.36 -25.54 -16.68
C VAL A 197 31.00 -26.41 -17.90
N ASN A 198 30.30 -25.84 -18.91
CA ASN A 198 30.49 -26.01 -20.38
C ASN A 198 29.32 -25.32 -21.14
N GLN A 199 29.56 -24.29 -21.99
CA GLN A 199 29.94 -24.33 -23.43
C GLN A 199 28.85 -24.99 -24.32
N ALA A 200 28.10 -24.27 -25.18
CA ALA A 200 28.46 -23.63 -26.48
C ALA A 200 28.64 -24.64 -27.65
N ALA A 201 28.19 -24.45 -28.91
CA ALA A 201 27.29 -23.45 -29.51
C ALA A 201 26.53 -23.99 -30.80
N PRO A 202 26.66 -23.48 -32.05
CA PRO A 202 25.52 -22.87 -32.79
C PRO A 202 25.26 -23.38 -34.24
N GLN A 203 24.20 -22.87 -34.92
CA GLN A 203 24.13 -22.52 -36.37
C GLN A 203 22.75 -21.90 -36.73
N ALA A 204 22.67 -20.69 -37.31
CA ALA A 204 22.71 -20.34 -38.74
C ALA A 204 21.43 -20.76 -39.53
N ALA A 205 20.47 -19.86 -39.81
CA ALA A 205 20.44 -18.76 -40.79
C ALA A 205 20.01 -19.16 -42.22
N ARG A 206 18.95 -18.50 -42.76
CA ARG A 206 18.86 -18.06 -44.17
C ARG A 206 17.70 -17.08 -44.43
N GLN A 207 17.89 -16.23 -45.44
CA GLN A 207 17.02 -15.11 -45.84
C GLN A 207 16.23 -15.44 -47.14
N SER A 208 15.62 -14.41 -47.74
CA SER A 208 15.14 -14.27 -49.15
C SER A 208 13.66 -14.62 -49.44
N SER A 209 12.92 -13.94 -50.34
CA SER A 209 13.08 -12.59 -50.95
C SER A 209 11.88 -12.19 -51.84
N ILE A 210 11.45 -10.91 -51.76
CA ILE A 210 11.13 -9.96 -52.87
C ILE A 210 9.93 -10.20 -53.85
N SER A 211 9.26 -9.08 -54.19
CA SER A 211 8.46 -8.72 -55.40
C SER A 211 6.94 -8.97 -55.50
N GLY A 212 6.19 -7.91 -55.91
CA GLY A 212 4.81 -7.93 -56.42
C GLY A 212 4.79 -7.78 -57.97
N PRO A 213 3.87 -7.02 -58.64
CA PRO A 213 2.72 -6.21 -58.16
C PRO A 213 1.41 -6.29 -59.02
N ARG A 214 0.45 -5.36 -58.77
CA ARG A 214 -0.48 -4.67 -59.74
C ARG A 214 -1.99 -5.04 -59.85
N VAL A 215 -2.81 -4.22 -59.16
CA VAL A 215 -4.05 -3.48 -59.59
C VAL A 215 -5.08 -4.12 -60.55
N LYS A 216 -6.35 -4.24 -60.08
CA LYS A 216 -7.55 -3.71 -60.80
C LYS A 216 -8.86 -3.61 -59.96
N GLN A 217 -9.82 -2.88 -60.53
CA GLN A 217 -11.09 -2.35 -59.99
C GLN A 217 -12.30 -2.85 -60.83
N GLU A 218 -13.58 -2.88 -60.39
CA GLU A 218 -14.14 -2.42 -59.10
C GLU A 218 -15.27 -3.32 -58.48
N PRO A 219 -16.62 -3.13 -58.57
CA PRO A 219 -17.49 -3.50 -57.43
C PRO A 219 -18.52 -4.61 -57.67
N THR A 220 -18.90 -5.31 -56.59
CA THR A 220 -20.24 -5.91 -56.46
C THR A 220 -20.62 -5.99 -54.98
N LEU A 221 -21.82 -5.52 -54.61
CA LEU A 221 -22.38 -5.76 -53.28
C LEU A 221 -22.72 -7.25 -53.10
N PRO A 222 -22.55 -7.79 -51.89
CA PRO A 222 -23.72 -8.36 -51.24
C PRO A 222 -23.84 -8.08 -49.73
N THR A 223 -25.10 -7.88 -49.35
CA THR A 223 -25.78 -8.09 -48.06
C THR A 223 -24.97 -8.73 -46.89
N PRO A 224 -25.00 -8.14 -45.68
CA PRO A 224 -24.27 -8.68 -44.53
C PRO A 224 -24.94 -9.91 -43.92
N VAL A 225 -24.31 -11.07 -44.04
CA VAL A 225 -24.60 -12.24 -43.19
C VAL A 225 -23.81 -12.08 -41.89
N ARG A 226 -24.51 -12.00 -40.75
CA ARG A 226 -23.87 -11.94 -39.42
C ARG A 226 -23.18 -13.27 -39.11
N THR A 227 -21.86 -13.34 -39.32
CA THR A 227 -21.02 -14.33 -38.65
C THR A 227 -20.86 -13.96 -37.17
N PRO A 228 -20.88 -14.94 -36.25
CA PRO A 228 -20.57 -14.68 -34.85
C PRO A 228 -19.12 -14.21 -34.71
N SER A 229 -18.92 -13.14 -33.95
CA SER A 229 -17.60 -12.54 -33.73
C SER A 229 -16.66 -13.51 -33.03
N VAL A 230 -15.61 -13.92 -33.73
CA VAL A 230 -14.45 -14.59 -33.13
C VAL A 230 -13.84 -13.64 -32.11
N SER A 231 -13.69 -14.11 -30.87
CA SER A 231 -13.04 -13.33 -29.82
C SER A 231 -11.57 -13.11 -30.18
N THR A 232 -11.18 -11.85 -30.31
CA THR A 232 -9.77 -11.46 -30.49
C THR A 232 -8.99 -11.84 -29.23
N PRO A 233 -7.79 -12.45 -29.38
CA PRO A 233 -6.93 -12.71 -28.22
C PRO A 233 -6.45 -11.38 -27.63
N ILE A 234 -6.54 -11.25 -26.30
CA ILE A 234 -6.03 -10.09 -25.56
C ILE A 234 -4.50 -10.10 -25.71
N MET A 235 -3.96 -9.16 -26.48
CA MET A 235 -2.51 -8.92 -26.52
C MET A 235 -2.10 -8.04 -25.34
N PRO A 236 -1.00 -8.36 -24.63
CA PRO A 236 -0.49 -7.49 -23.58
C PRO A 236 -0.10 -6.13 -24.17
N THR A 237 -0.44 -5.04 -23.48
CA THR A 237 -0.14 -3.69 -23.95
C THR A 237 1.39 -3.52 -24.10
N PRO A 238 1.89 -2.92 -25.19
CA PRO A 238 3.31 -2.66 -25.32
C PRO A 238 3.79 -1.68 -24.25
N LEU A 239 4.99 -1.93 -23.71
CA LEU A 239 5.67 -1.02 -22.81
C LEU A 239 6.00 0.31 -23.52
N PRO A 240 6.04 1.44 -22.79
CA PRO A 240 6.47 2.72 -23.36
C PRO A 240 7.88 2.62 -23.95
N GLN A 241 8.12 3.34 -25.05
CA GLN A 241 9.47 3.46 -25.60
C GLN A 241 10.33 4.38 -24.73
N ARG A 242 11.56 3.95 -24.48
CA ARG A 242 12.56 4.70 -23.72
C ARG A 242 13.11 5.83 -24.59
N GLN A 243 13.12 7.05 -24.08
CA GLN A 243 13.45 8.26 -24.85
C GLN A 243 14.88 8.74 -24.61
N SER A 244 15.38 8.66 -23.36
CA SER A 244 16.69 9.22 -22.97
C SER A 244 17.78 8.16 -22.76
N HIS A 245 19.05 8.56 -22.82
CA HIS A 245 20.19 7.68 -22.51
C HIS A 245 20.20 7.23 -21.05
N ASP A 246 19.88 8.14 -20.11
CA ASP A 246 19.78 7.80 -18.69
C ASP A 246 18.66 6.79 -18.42
N GLN A 247 17.49 6.94 -19.05
CA GLN A 247 16.40 5.95 -18.96
C GLN A 247 16.81 4.59 -19.52
N HIS A 248 17.60 4.57 -20.60
CA HIS A 248 18.15 3.31 -21.12
C HIS A 248 19.07 2.62 -20.11
N ILE A 249 19.91 3.37 -19.38
CA ILE A 249 20.74 2.85 -18.29
C ILE A 249 19.86 2.40 -17.11
N ASP A 250 18.95 3.25 -16.65
CA ASP A 250 18.07 3.02 -15.49
C ASP A 250 17.12 1.82 -15.66
N SER A 251 16.85 1.42 -16.90
CA SER A 251 16.06 0.24 -17.24
C SER A 251 16.85 -1.06 -17.36
N GLN A 252 18.19 -1.02 -17.23
CA GLN A 252 19.03 -2.21 -17.32
C GLN A 252 19.21 -2.89 -15.96
N TYR A 253 18.71 -4.11 -15.88
CA TYR A 253 18.90 -4.99 -14.73
C TYR A 253 20.40 -5.24 -14.45
N HIS A 254 20.77 -5.33 -13.17
CA HIS A 254 22.15 -5.48 -12.70
C HIS A 254 23.14 -4.38 -13.19
N THR A 255 22.67 -3.14 -13.35
CA THR A 255 23.56 -1.98 -13.57
C THR A 255 23.68 -1.12 -12.31
N PHE A 256 23.27 0.16 -12.37
CA PHE A 256 23.29 1.05 -11.22
C PHE A 256 22.03 0.86 -10.37
N MET A 257 22.20 0.65 -9.06
CA MET A 257 21.11 0.59 -8.09
C MET A 257 20.50 1.98 -7.83
N TYR A 258 21.31 3.04 -7.84
CA TYR A 258 20.90 4.41 -7.53
C TYR A 258 20.94 5.33 -8.75
N ARG A 259 20.04 6.30 -8.80
CA ARG A 259 19.84 7.22 -9.93
C ARG A 259 20.25 8.65 -9.53
N PRO A 260 20.83 9.45 -10.46
CA PRO A 260 21.16 10.84 -10.17
C PRO A 260 19.91 11.63 -9.79
N GLY A 261 20.02 12.45 -8.75
CA GLY A 261 18.93 13.21 -8.13
C GLY A 261 18.25 12.52 -6.93
N GLU A 262 18.48 11.23 -6.71
CA GLU A 262 17.84 10.51 -5.59
C GLU A 262 18.46 10.84 -4.23
N THR A 263 17.62 10.93 -3.21
CA THR A 263 18.07 10.99 -1.81
C THR A 263 18.28 9.58 -1.27
N VAL A 264 19.42 9.37 -0.63
CA VAL A 264 19.89 8.05 -0.19
C VAL A 264 20.52 8.15 1.20
N TRP A 265 20.47 7.04 1.92
CA TRP A 265 21.36 6.84 3.06
C TRP A 265 22.76 6.50 2.55
N PHE A 266 23.80 7.04 3.18
CA PHE A 266 25.17 6.64 2.93
C PHE A 266 25.98 6.51 4.22
N ARG A 267 26.97 5.62 4.22
CA ARG A 267 27.81 5.33 5.38
C ARG A 267 28.87 6.43 5.59
N ARG A 268 28.83 7.08 6.75
CA ARG A 268 29.78 8.10 7.23
C ARG A 268 30.58 7.55 8.42
N GLY A 269 31.64 6.79 8.12
CA GLY A 269 32.43 6.10 9.15
C GLY A 269 31.62 4.99 9.83
N GLN A 270 31.27 5.18 11.10
CA GLN A 270 30.42 4.25 11.86
C GLN A 270 28.92 4.65 11.87
N ALA A 271 28.59 5.86 11.42
CA ALA A 271 27.21 6.34 11.33
C ALA A 271 26.68 6.26 9.89
N TRP A 272 25.38 6.49 9.74
CA TRP A 272 24.73 6.73 8.45
C TRP A 272 24.29 8.19 8.37
N GLY A 273 24.47 8.81 7.22
CA GLY A 273 23.99 10.15 6.89
C GLY A 273 23.08 10.11 5.67
N LEU A 274 22.44 11.24 5.39
CA LEU A 274 21.55 11.42 4.23
C LEU A 274 22.23 12.30 3.19
N GLY A 275 22.04 11.99 1.91
CA GLY A 275 22.66 12.72 0.81
C GLY A 275 21.97 12.51 -0.52
N VAL A 276 22.27 13.36 -1.49
CA VAL A 276 21.72 13.30 -2.86
C VAL A 276 22.77 12.76 -3.82
N VAL A 277 22.41 11.80 -4.67
CA VAL A 277 23.28 11.25 -5.71
C VAL A 277 23.50 12.30 -6.81
N LEU A 278 24.70 12.87 -6.90
CA LEU A 278 25.05 13.84 -7.95
C LEU A 278 25.43 13.18 -9.27
N ARG A 279 26.15 12.06 -9.20
CA ARG A 279 26.75 11.40 -10.37
C ARG A 279 26.92 9.90 -10.11
N ARG A 280 26.93 9.12 -11.17
CA ARG A 280 27.37 7.72 -11.19
C ARG A 280 28.30 7.43 -12.38
N TRP A 281 29.14 6.41 -12.27
CA TRP A 281 29.97 5.91 -13.37
C TRP A 281 30.44 4.47 -13.10
N VAL A 282 30.84 3.76 -14.16
CA VAL A 282 31.53 2.47 -14.06
C VAL A 282 33.03 2.74 -14.08
N ALA A 283 33.75 2.23 -13.07
CA ALA A 283 35.21 2.24 -13.03
C ALA A 283 35.78 0.93 -13.60
N THR A 284 37.11 0.81 -13.68
CA THR A 284 37.78 -0.38 -14.19
C THR A 284 37.36 -1.65 -13.43
N GLY A 285 36.96 -2.69 -14.17
CA GLY A 285 36.52 -3.96 -13.58
C GLY A 285 35.04 -3.98 -13.14
N ASP A 286 34.17 -3.30 -13.89
CA ASP A 286 32.71 -3.24 -13.68
C ASP A 286 32.27 -2.74 -12.29
N GLN A 287 33.12 -1.95 -11.62
CA GLN A 287 32.80 -1.38 -10.32
C GLN A 287 31.92 -0.13 -10.47
N TYR A 288 30.67 -0.22 -10.02
CA TYR A 288 29.75 0.91 -9.96
C TYR A 288 30.16 1.90 -8.86
N ASN A 289 30.24 3.18 -9.24
CA ASN A 289 30.65 4.28 -8.37
C ASN A 289 29.62 5.40 -8.41
N TYR A 290 29.49 6.11 -7.29
CA TYR A 290 28.56 7.21 -7.07
C TYR A 290 29.26 8.38 -6.38
N THR A 291 28.92 9.61 -6.75
CA THR A 291 29.21 10.81 -5.94
C THR A 291 27.93 11.23 -5.24
N VAL A 292 27.98 11.35 -3.92
CA VAL A 292 26.86 11.75 -3.06
C VAL A 292 27.20 13.09 -2.41
N GLN A 293 26.32 14.08 -2.53
CA GLN A 293 26.37 15.31 -1.74
C GLN A 293 25.66 15.06 -0.41
N PRO A 294 26.34 15.10 0.76
CA PRO A 294 25.65 15.01 2.02
C PRO A 294 24.69 16.19 2.21
N LEU A 295 23.49 15.91 2.72
CA LEU A 295 22.58 16.90 3.25
C LEU A 295 23.10 17.33 4.63
N SER A 296 23.08 18.64 4.89
CA SER A 296 23.53 19.25 6.15
C SER A 296 22.57 20.38 6.52
N TRP A 297 23.02 21.37 7.29
CA TRP A 297 22.29 22.56 7.71
C TRP A 297 22.90 23.84 7.07
N PRO A 298 22.22 25.00 7.06
CA PRO A 298 22.64 26.16 6.25
C PRO A 298 23.99 26.81 6.56
N GLY A 299 24.69 26.41 7.63
CA GLY A 299 26.03 26.92 7.98
C GLY A 299 27.16 25.88 7.86
N ASP A 300 26.88 24.70 7.32
CA ASP A 300 27.90 23.70 6.97
C ASP A 300 27.66 23.11 5.58
N TYR A 301 28.73 22.98 4.82
CA TYR A 301 28.70 22.58 3.41
C TYR A 301 29.69 21.42 3.20
N PRO A 302 29.34 20.20 3.65
CA PRO A 302 30.20 19.04 3.54
C PRO A 302 30.49 18.73 2.08
N GLN A 303 31.74 18.35 1.81
CA GLN A 303 32.17 18.05 0.44
C GLN A 303 31.52 16.76 -0.09
N PRO A 304 31.27 16.66 -1.41
CA PRO A 304 30.76 15.43 -2.01
C PRO A 304 31.67 14.23 -1.73
N VAL A 305 31.07 13.11 -1.35
CA VAL A 305 31.77 11.85 -1.06
C VAL A 305 31.60 10.85 -2.21
N THR A 306 32.65 10.06 -2.49
CA THR A 306 32.56 8.96 -3.45
C THR A 306 32.26 7.64 -2.74
N LYS A 307 31.30 6.89 -3.27
CA LYS A 307 30.86 5.57 -2.81
C LYS A 307 30.98 4.55 -3.93
N SER A 308 31.44 3.34 -3.59
CA SER A 308 31.88 2.35 -4.60
C SER A 308 31.45 0.91 -4.28
N SER A 309 30.50 0.77 -3.35
CA SER A 309 29.94 -0.50 -2.92
C SER A 309 28.50 -0.33 -2.46
N ASP A 310 27.62 -1.25 -2.86
CA ASP A 310 26.22 -1.30 -2.43
C ASP A 310 26.06 -1.49 -0.92
N GLN A 311 27.13 -1.81 -0.17
CA GLN A 311 27.10 -1.88 1.30
C GLN A 311 27.32 -0.52 1.98
N GLU A 312 27.68 0.52 1.22
CA GLU A 312 27.88 1.88 1.75
C GLU A 312 26.66 2.79 1.54
N MET A 313 25.62 2.34 0.83
CA MET A 313 24.43 3.13 0.51
C MET A 313 23.15 2.32 0.73
N ARG A 314 22.02 2.97 0.98
CA ARG A 314 20.67 2.37 0.95
C ARG A 314 19.67 3.34 0.33
N PRO A 315 18.62 2.85 -0.36
CA PRO A 315 17.49 3.70 -0.78
C PRO A 315 16.89 4.41 0.44
N TRP A 316 16.38 5.64 0.26
CA TRP A 316 15.75 6.42 1.33
C TRP A 316 14.78 5.59 2.19
N LEU A 317 13.98 4.75 1.53
CA LEU A 317 12.90 3.99 2.14
C LEU A 317 13.32 2.63 2.73
N ALA A 318 14.63 2.34 2.75
CA ALA A 318 15.17 1.17 3.45
C ALA A 318 15.01 1.25 4.97
N TRP A 319 14.86 2.44 5.53
CA TRP A 319 14.61 2.70 6.95
C TRP A 319 13.52 3.74 7.15
N SER A 320 12.76 3.62 8.24
CA SER A 320 11.89 4.69 8.70
C SER A 320 12.73 5.92 9.07
N VAL A 321 12.22 7.11 8.74
CA VAL A 321 12.89 8.37 9.06
C VAL A 321 13.16 8.44 10.57
N PRO A 322 14.42 8.60 11.02
CA PRO A 322 14.75 8.56 12.43
C PRO A 322 14.20 9.78 13.18
N ARG A 323 14.13 9.64 14.49
CA ARG A 323 13.95 10.77 15.40
C ARG A 323 15.15 11.71 15.31
N PHE A 324 14.91 12.98 15.59
CA PHE A 324 15.97 13.98 15.72
C PHE A 324 16.91 13.60 16.89
N ALA A 325 18.21 13.86 16.74
CA ALA A 325 19.21 13.72 17.78
C ALA A 325 19.02 14.75 18.91
N ASN A 326 18.45 15.93 18.63
CA ASN A 326 18.03 16.88 19.65
C ASN A 326 16.64 16.50 20.18
N ASP A 327 16.60 15.85 21.35
CA ASP A 327 15.37 15.31 21.96
C ASP A 327 14.22 16.31 22.07
N MET A 328 14.49 17.59 22.33
CA MET A 328 13.41 18.58 22.45
C MET A 328 12.69 18.82 21.12
N LEU A 329 13.34 18.67 19.96
CA LEU A 329 12.70 18.77 18.64
C LEU A 329 11.66 17.66 18.42
N ASN A 330 11.88 16.47 18.98
CA ASN A 330 10.93 15.36 18.92
C ASN A 330 9.68 15.56 19.79
N ASN A 331 9.73 16.50 20.75
CA ASN A 331 8.67 16.79 21.70
C ASN A 331 7.89 18.08 21.36
N LEU A 332 8.24 18.77 20.26
CA LEU A 332 7.46 19.89 19.74
C LEU A 332 6.14 19.35 19.15
N GLN A 333 5.03 20.02 19.45
CA GLN A 333 3.71 19.71 18.89
C GLN A 333 3.71 19.85 17.35
N GLU A 334 4.43 20.86 16.84
CA GLU A 334 4.73 21.05 15.43
C GLU A 334 6.26 21.14 15.27
N PRO A 335 6.93 20.07 14.78
CA PRO A 335 8.34 20.14 14.46
C PRO A 335 8.62 21.13 13.33
N PRO A 336 9.74 21.87 13.35
CA PRO A 336 10.07 22.83 12.30
C PRO A 336 10.31 22.13 10.95
N SER A 337 10.17 22.88 9.86
CA SER A 337 10.71 22.49 8.56
C SER A 337 12.19 22.89 8.47
N TYR A 338 12.89 22.48 7.41
CA TYR A 338 14.27 22.90 7.17
C TYR A 338 14.42 24.43 7.14
N GLU A 339 13.49 25.13 6.48
CA GLU A 339 13.56 26.60 6.36
C GLU A 339 13.15 27.35 7.64
N THR A 340 12.39 26.71 8.55
CA THR A 340 11.90 27.34 9.79
C THR A 340 12.62 26.88 11.06
N ALA A 341 13.62 26.00 10.94
CA ALA A 341 14.37 25.51 12.08
C ALA A 341 15.23 26.60 12.75
N ASP A 342 15.25 26.61 14.09
CA ASP A 342 16.09 27.51 14.88
C ASP A 342 17.55 27.02 14.92
N TRP A 343 18.23 27.13 13.79
CA TRP A 343 19.63 26.72 13.60
C TRP A 343 20.57 27.36 14.64
N GLN A 344 20.33 28.61 15.02
CA GLN A 344 21.11 29.31 16.05
C GLN A 344 20.86 28.71 17.45
N GLY A 345 19.63 28.30 17.75
CA GLY A 345 19.32 27.58 18.98
C GLY A 345 19.86 26.17 19.03
N MET A 346 19.87 25.44 17.91
CA MET A 346 20.50 24.13 17.80
C MET A 346 22.02 24.23 17.99
N LEU A 347 22.70 25.19 17.35
CA LEU A 347 24.10 25.54 17.59
C LEU A 347 24.39 25.80 19.08
N HIS A 348 23.53 26.58 19.74
CA HIS A 348 23.64 26.90 21.16
C HIS A 348 23.05 25.83 22.10
N LYS A 349 22.75 24.62 21.60
CA LYS A 349 22.26 23.47 22.38
C LYS A 349 20.97 23.72 23.17
N ARG A 350 20.14 24.67 22.72
CA ARG A 350 18.83 25.00 23.33
C ARG A 350 17.84 23.83 23.30
N TYR A 351 18.02 22.88 22.38
CA TYR A 351 17.13 21.74 22.15
C TYR A 351 17.72 20.39 22.60
N GLY A 352 18.91 20.39 23.19
CA GLY A 352 19.65 19.19 23.61
C GLY A 352 21.12 19.22 23.19
N THR A 353 21.78 18.08 23.35
CA THR A 353 23.18 17.86 22.93
C THR A 353 23.26 17.05 21.63
N GLY A 354 22.21 17.08 20.82
CA GLY A 354 22.12 16.30 19.57
C GLY A 354 23.02 16.87 18.48
N ASP A 355 23.39 16.00 17.53
CA ASP A 355 24.14 16.40 16.35
C ASP A 355 23.23 17.19 15.38
N MET A 356 23.50 18.49 15.26
CA MET A 356 22.74 19.39 14.39
C MET A 356 22.93 19.07 12.90
N GLU A 357 24.08 18.51 12.49
CA GLU A 357 24.30 18.10 11.10
C GLU A 357 23.36 16.93 10.73
N VAL A 358 23.23 15.97 11.66
CA VAL A 358 22.28 14.85 11.54
C VAL A 358 20.85 15.39 11.47
N ASP A 359 20.45 16.26 12.39
CA ASP A 359 19.09 16.83 12.39
C ASP A 359 18.79 17.67 11.15
N GLY A 360 19.76 18.44 10.67
CA GLY A 360 19.63 19.18 9.41
C GLY A 360 19.42 18.27 8.22
N SER A 361 20.18 17.17 8.14
CA SER A 361 20.03 16.15 7.11
C SER A 361 18.64 15.47 7.14
N ILE A 362 18.08 15.22 8.34
CA ILE A 362 16.73 14.66 8.51
C ILE A 362 15.66 15.66 8.08
N LEU A 363 15.80 16.94 8.48
CA LEU A 363 14.87 18.02 8.09
C LEU A 363 14.87 18.23 6.57
N ALA A 364 16.03 18.25 5.94
CA ALA A 364 16.18 18.39 4.49
C ALA A 364 15.55 17.20 3.74
N ALA A 365 15.83 15.96 4.18
CA ALA A 365 15.29 14.77 3.53
C ALA A 365 13.76 14.65 3.70
N LYS A 366 13.20 15.02 4.86
CA LYS A 366 11.74 15.14 5.06
C LYS A 366 11.10 16.17 4.13
N ALA A 367 11.78 17.30 3.89
CA ALA A 367 11.29 18.29 2.94
C ALA A 367 11.24 17.70 1.52
N VAL A 368 12.31 17.04 1.07
CA VAL A 368 12.35 16.34 -0.24
C VAL A 368 11.24 15.28 -0.36
N ASP A 369 11.11 14.40 0.64
CA ASP A 369 10.14 13.29 0.68
C ASP A 369 8.68 13.75 0.45
N SER A 370 8.35 14.96 0.89
CA SER A 370 7.01 15.57 0.75
C SER A 370 6.69 16.18 -0.63
N THR A 371 7.60 16.06 -1.61
CA THR A 371 7.47 16.72 -2.92
C THR A 371 7.33 15.75 -4.09
N TYR A 372 6.95 16.26 -5.25
CA TYR A 372 7.16 15.60 -6.53
C TYR A 372 7.58 16.63 -7.58
N THR A 373 8.31 16.19 -8.60
CA THR A 373 8.74 17.07 -9.70
C THR A 373 8.83 16.27 -11.00
N PRO A 374 7.90 16.47 -11.95
CA PRO A 374 8.00 15.86 -13.27
C PRO A 374 9.15 16.49 -14.07
N PHE A 375 9.84 15.68 -14.86
CA PHE A 375 11.02 16.10 -15.63
C PHE A 375 10.96 15.57 -17.06
N ASN A 376 11.77 16.15 -17.96
CA ASN A 376 11.75 15.89 -19.41
C ASN A 376 10.32 15.99 -20.00
N PHE A 377 9.87 17.22 -20.25
CA PHE A 377 8.63 17.44 -21.00
C PHE A 377 8.75 16.80 -22.40
N SER A 378 7.81 15.91 -22.71
CA SER A 378 7.80 15.13 -23.95
C SER A 378 6.85 15.72 -24.99
N ARG A 379 5.59 15.99 -24.61
CA ARG A 379 4.57 16.58 -25.51
C ARG A 379 3.40 17.20 -24.75
N SER A 380 2.61 18.02 -25.44
CA SER A 380 1.25 18.37 -25.00
C SER A 380 0.22 17.63 -25.86
N VAL A 381 -0.91 17.27 -25.26
CA VAL A 381 -2.07 16.65 -25.91
C VAL A 381 -3.33 17.41 -25.47
N GLU A 382 -4.30 17.55 -26.36
CA GLU A 382 -5.63 18.07 -26.05
C GLU A 382 -6.64 16.92 -26.19
N PRO A 383 -6.84 16.09 -25.15
CA PRO A 383 -7.76 14.95 -25.23
C PRO A 383 -9.23 15.38 -25.39
N GLU A 384 -9.59 16.54 -24.82
CA GLU A 384 -10.90 17.17 -24.97
C GLU A 384 -10.73 18.67 -25.24
N PRO A 385 -11.62 19.31 -26.03
CA PRO A 385 -11.51 20.74 -26.34
C PRO A 385 -11.45 21.63 -25.09
N GLY A 386 -10.35 22.36 -24.93
CA GLY A 386 -10.09 23.22 -23.77
C GLY A 386 -9.38 22.55 -22.59
N LEU A 387 -9.10 21.24 -22.64
CA LEU A 387 -8.27 20.52 -21.66
C LEU A 387 -6.91 20.23 -22.27
N THR A 388 -5.85 20.90 -21.82
CA THR A 388 -4.48 20.60 -22.24
C THR A 388 -3.77 19.75 -21.18
N GLU A 389 -3.28 18.58 -21.59
CA GLU A 389 -2.39 17.73 -20.80
C GLU A 389 -0.94 17.84 -21.28
N LYS A 390 0.01 17.96 -20.35
CA LYS A 390 1.45 17.93 -20.60
C LYS A 390 2.03 16.60 -20.15
N HIS A 391 2.65 15.83 -21.05
CA HIS A 391 3.30 14.57 -20.69
C HIS A 391 4.80 14.72 -20.47
N TYR A 392 5.31 13.91 -19.55
CA TYR A 392 6.70 13.88 -19.11
C TYR A 392 7.27 12.46 -19.20
N ASP A 393 8.58 12.32 -19.38
CA ASP A 393 9.25 11.01 -19.41
C ASP A 393 9.37 10.36 -18.02
N GLY A 394 9.17 11.14 -16.95
CA GLY A 394 9.28 10.69 -15.58
C GLY A 394 8.99 11.78 -14.54
N LEU A 395 9.08 11.41 -13.27
CA LEU A 395 9.04 12.32 -12.13
C LEU A 395 10.01 11.88 -11.04
N TYR A 396 10.50 12.85 -10.25
CA TYR A 396 10.92 12.56 -8.89
C TYR A 396 9.67 12.51 -8.01
N LEU A 397 9.55 11.45 -7.20
CA LEU A 397 8.51 11.30 -6.18
C LEU A 397 9.22 11.18 -4.83
N GLY A 398 9.12 12.22 -4.02
CA GLY A 398 9.91 12.36 -2.81
C GLY A 398 11.40 12.24 -3.11
N ALA A 399 12.03 11.27 -2.45
CA ALA A 399 13.44 10.94 -2.58
C ALA A 399 13.83 10.17 -3.87
N GLU A 400 12.87 9.60 -4.60
CA GLU A 400 13.14 8.55 -5.60
C GLU A 400 12.79 9.01 -7.02
N LYS A 401 13.53 8.51 -8.03
CA LYS A 401 13.33 8.88 -9.43
C LYS A 401 12.58 7.79 -10.17
N ILE A 402 11.52 8.16 -10.90
CA ILE A 402 10.65 7.23 -11.61
C ILE A 402 10.56 7.65 -13.09
N TRP A 403 10.76 6.70 -14.00
CA TRP A 403 10.57 6.84 -15.45
C TRP A 403 9.27 6.18 -15.92
N ILE A 404 8.78 6.59 -17.08
CA ILE A 404 7.86 5.74 -17.86
C ILE A 404 8.55 4.42 -18.20
N GLY A 405 7.81 3.32 -18.06
CA GLY A 405 8.29 1.94 -18.18
C GLY A 405 8.89 1.34 -16.91
N ASP A 406 9.06 2.10 -15.81
CA ASP A 406 9.55 1.52 -14.56
C ASP A 406 8.47 0.70 -13.83
N PRO A 407 8.87 -0.40 -13.17
CA PRO A 407 8.06 -1.05 -12.16
C PRO A 407 8.08 -0.21 -10.87
N VAL A 408 6.90 0.10 -10.34
CA VAL A 408 6.70 0.75 -9.04
C VAL A 408 5.83 -0.14 -8.16
N ARG A 409 6.09 -0.13 -6.85
CA ARG A 409 5.34 -0.90 -5.87
C ARG A 409 4.22 -0.04 -5.29
N LEU A 410 3.01 -0.58 -5.27
CA LEU A 410 1.84 0.08 -4.69
C LEU A 410 1.76 -0.19 -3.18
N GLN A 411 1.46 0.84 -2.39
CA GLN A 411 1.18 0.68 -0.95
C GLN A 411 -0.28 0.27 -0.65
N THR A 412 -1.16 0.26 -1.66
CA THR A 412 -2.53 -0.25 -1.50
C THR A 412 -2.51 -1.77 -1.22
N GLY A 413 -3.31 -2.23 -0.27
CA GLY A 413 -3.36 -3.65 0.10
C GLY A 413 -2.10 -4.08 0.85
N ASN A 414 -1.42 -5.12 0.35
CA ASN A 414 -0.34 -5.81 1.08
C ASN A 414 1.06 -5.23 0.82
N GLY A 415 1.19 -4.18 0.02
CA GLY A 415 2.50 -3.66 -0.39
C GLY A 415 3.28 -4.57 -1.36
N THR A 416 2.68 -5.68 -1.83
CA THR A 416 3.33 -6.65 -2.72
C THR A 416 3.12 -6.35 -4.20
N ASP A 417 2.09 -5.58 -4.54
CA ASP A 417 1.70 -5.33 -5.93
C ASP A 417 2.69 -4.44 -6.66
N ILE A 418 3.08 -4.88 -7.86
CA ILE A 418 3.98 -4.14 -8.75
C ILE A 418 3.19 -3.72 -9.98
N MET A 419 3.38 -2.48 -10.38
CA MET A 419 2.67 -1.79 -11.44
C MET A 419 3.67 -1.14 -12.37
N VAL A 420 3.38 -1.07 -13.67
CA VAL A 420 4.28 -0.38 -14.61
C VAL A 420 3.74 1.00 -14.95
N VAL A 421 4.59 2.02 -14.80
CA VAL A 421 4.28 3.40 -15.17
C VAL A 421 4.17 3.51 -16.68
N HIS A 422 3.00 3.85 -17.23
CA HIS A 422 2.81 3.93 -18.68
C HIS A 422 2.96 5.35 -19.23
N SER A 423 2.43 6.36 -18.52
CA SER A 423 2.69 7.77 -18.82
C SER A 423 2.52 8.68 -17.61
N VAL A 424 3.10 9.89 -17.68
CA VAL A 424 3.02 10.93 -16.64
C VAL A 424 2.43 12.23 -17.23
N PRO A 425 1.11 12.32 -17.50
CA PRO A 425 0.42 13.58 -17.78
C PRO A 425 0.35 14.58 -16.60
N MET A 426 0.22 15.87 -16.90
CA MET A 426 -0.26 16.93 -16.01
C MET A 426 -1.36 17.72 -16.70
N GLY A 427 -2.54 17.80 -16.08
CA GLY A 427 -3.68 18.56 -16.61
C GLY A 427 -3.65 20.05 -16.25
N ALA A 428 -4.59 20.80 -16.81
CA ALA A 428 -4.99 22.13 -16.34
C ALA A 428 -6.52 22.12 -16.15
N PRO A 429 -7.07 22.50 -14.98
CA PRO A 429 -6.54 23.54 -14.09
C PRO A 429 -6.14 23.03 -12.70
N GLY A 430 -4.84 22.96 -12.46
CA GLY A 430 -4.26 22.61 -11.15
C GLY A 430 -3.00 21.77 -11.35
N PRO A 431 -2.04 21.78 -10.41
CA PRO A 431 -0.80 21.01 -10.49
C PRO A 431 -1.02 19.50 -10.25
N GLN A 432 -1.97 18.88 -10.95
CA GLN A 432 -2.26 17.46 -10.81
C GLN A 432 -1.38 16.65 -11.77
N VAL A 433 -0.46 15.85 -11.23
CA VAL A 433 0.23 14.81 -12.02
C VAL A 433 -0.68 13.60 -12.07
N MET A 434 -1.20 13.32 -13.25
CA MET A 434 -1.88 12.08 -13.58
C MET A 434 -0.82 11.06 -14.00
N ILE A 435 -0.88 9.84 -13.49
CA ILE A 435 -0.04 8.72 -13.94
C ILE A 435 -0.97 7.66 -14.50
N SER A 436 -0.83 7.34 -15.79
CA SER A 436 -1.57 6.25 -16.44
C SER A 436 -0.76 4.96 -16.39
N LEU A 437 -1.41 3.88 -16.03
CA LEU A 437 -0.79 2.71 -15.40
C LEU A 437 -1.41 1.43 -15.94
N ILE A 438 -0.62 0.36 -16.02
CA ILE A 438 -1.11 -0.97 -16.43
C ILE A 438 -0.57 -2.02 -15.48
N SER A 439 -1.47 -2.75 -14.83
CA SER A 439 -1.14 -3.91 -13.99
C SER A 439 -1.06 -5.18 -14.85
N TYR A 440 -0.01 -6.00 -14.61
CA TYR A 440 0.23 -7.26 -15.29
C TYR A 440 0.32 -8.40 -14.27
N HIS A 441 -0.69 -9.28 -14.24
CA HIS A 441 -0.63 -10.49 -13.44
C HIS A 441 0.09 -11.62 -14.21
N CYS A 442 1.22 -12.10 -13.70
CA CYS A 442 2.02 -13.14 -14.34
C CYS A 442 1.63 -14.54 -13.81
N GLU A 443 0.63 -15.16 -14.43
CA GLU A 443 0.14 -16.49 -14.07
C GLU A 443 1.07 -17.58 -14.66
N LYS A 444 1.78 -18.33 -13.82
CA LYS A 444 2.94 -19.16 -14.21
C LYS A 444 2.62 -20.42 -15.05
N ASN A 445 1.39 -20.60 -15.53
CA ASN A 445 0.99 -21.73 -16.38
C ASN A 445 -0.25 -21.46 -17.27
N SER A 446 -0.53 -20.21 -17.61
CA SER A 446 -1.73 -19.80 -18.35
C SER A 446 -1.37 -18.74 -19.41
N SER A 447 -1.80 -18.95 -20.65
CA SER A 447 -1.52 -18.06 -21.78
C SER A 447 -2.45 -16.83 -21.84
N ARG A 448 -2.93 -16.36 -20.68
CA ARG A 448 -3.87 -15.23 -20.56
C ARG A 448 -3.39 -14.21 -19.54
N ALA A 449 -2.73 -13.16 -20.03
CA ALA A 449 -2.57 -11.93 -19.26
C ALA A 449 -3.87 -11.11 -19.35
N ALA A 450 -4.40 -10.66 -18.21
CA ALA A 450 -5.43 -9.63 -18.14
C ALA A 450 -4.78 -8.33 -17.66
N SER A 451 -4.81 -7.30 -18.51
CA SER A 451 -4.32 -5.97 -18.19
C SER A 451 -5.44 -5.11 -17.61
N ARG A 452 -5.29 -4.64 -16.36
CA ARG A 452 -6.15 -3.59 -15.79
C ARG A 452 -5.40 -2.25 -15.83
N GLY A 453 -6.07 -1.23 -16.37
CA GLY A 453 -5.55 0.14 -16.38
C GLY A 453 -5.93 0.89 -15.12
N ALA A 454 -5.04 1.74 -14.61
CA ALA A 454 -5.33 2.64 -13.49
C ALA A 454 -4.85 4.07 -13.79
N LEU A 455 -5.44 5.05 -13.12
CA LEU A 455 -5.03 6.45 -13.18
C LEU A 455 -4.82 6.95 -11.75
N ILE A 456 -3.64 7.52 -11.48
CA ILE A 456 -3.25 8.07 -10.18
C ILE A 456 -3.08 9.58 -10.31
N ALA A 457 -3.84 10.36 -9.54
CA ALA A 457 -3.63 11.80 -9.40
C ALA A 457 -2.78 12.12 -8.17
N LEU A 458 -1.67 12.84 -8.35
CA LEU A 458 -0.88 13.46 -7.28
C LEU A 458 -1.25 14.95 -7.16
N THR A 459 -1.51 15.42 -5.94
CA THR A 459 -1.78 16.83 -5.65
C THR A 459 -0.78 17.39 -4.62
N PRO A 460 -0.37 18.67 -4.71
CA PRO A 460 0.50 19.28 -3.73
C PRO A 460 -0.35 19.88 -2.61
N VAL A 461 -0.37 19.21 -1.46
CA VAL A 461 -0.84 19.79 -0.20
C VAL A 461 0.39 20.23 0.58
N THR A 462 0.33 21.37 1.28
CA THR A 462 1.41 21.81 2.18
C THR A 462 1.59 20.93 3.43
N SER A 463 0.90 19.79 3.48
CA SER A 463 1.03 18.72 4.48
C SER A 463 0.33 17.44 3.98
N GLY A 464 1.06 16.52 3.32
CA GLY A 464 0.59 15.15 3.02
C GLY A 464 0.04 14.87 1.60
N PHE A 465 0.30 13.67 1.06
CA PHE A 465 -0.10 13.23 -0.28
C PHE A 465 -1.55 12.70 -0.38
N SER A 466 -2.45 13.44 -1.03
CA SER A 466 -3.80 12.95 -1.39
C SER A 466 -3.80 12.17 -2.70
N TRP A 467 -4.42 10.99 -2.72
CA TRP A 467 -4.63 10.15 -3.91
C TRP A 467 -6.07 10.27 -4.42
N MET A 468 -6.24 10.30 -5.74
CA MET A 468 -7.52 9.99 -6.39
C MET A 468 -7.30 8.95 -7.49
N THR A 469 -8.06 7.86 -7.42
CA THR A 469 -8.21 6.87 -8.49
C THR A 469 -9.50 7.14 -9.25
N SER A 470 -9.41 7.35 -10.56
CA SER A 470 -10.57 7.43 -11.44
C SER A 470 -10.48 6.40 -12.56
N GLU A 471 -11.46 5.51 -12.64
CA GLU A 471 -11.69 4.71 -13.84
C GLU A 471 -12.33 5.59 -14.92
N CYS A 472 -11.73 5.66 -16.10
CA CYS A 472 -12.33 6.35 -17.25
C CYS A 472 -13.31 5.42 -17.98
N GLU A 473 -14.58 5.45 -17.59
CA GLU A 473 -15.67 4.95 -18.43
C GLU A 473 -15.81 5.82 -19.69
N CYS A 474 -15.84 5.18 -20.86
CA CYS A 474 -16.07 5.87 -22.12
C CYS A 474 -17.58 6.16 -22.32
N SER A 475 -18.06 7.23 -21.71
CA SER A 475 -19.38 7.87 -21.92
C SER A 475 -20.66 7.07 -21.57
N MET A 476 -21.33 7.43 -20.47
CA MET A 476 -22.63 8.16 -20.57
C MET A 476 -23.13 8.81 -19.25
N SER A 477 -23.16 10.15 -19.25
CA SER A 477 -24.00 11.07 -18.44
C SER A 477 -24.01 11.05 -16.88
N LYS A 478 -23.44 12.12 -16.33
CA LYS A 478 -23.91 12.93 -15.16
C LYS A 478 -24.09 12.26 -13.79
N ALA A 479 -23.10 12.44 -12.91
CA ALA A 479 -23.29 12.99 -11.55
C ALA A 479 -21.97 13.62 -11.04
N SER A 480 -22.02 14.66 -10.21
CA SER A 480 -20.83 15.30 -9.64
C SER A 480 -20.69 15.00 -8.15
N TRP A 481 -19.50 14.61 -7.70
CA TRP A 481 -19.16 14.54 -6.27
C TRP A 481 -17.77 15.12 -6.00
N ARG A 482 -17.62 15.81 -4.86
CA ARG A 482 -16.34 16.35 -4.37
C ARG A 482 -15.72 15.33 -3.42
N GLY A 483 -14.48 14.92 -3.65
CA GLY A 483 -13.72 14.06 -2.75
C GLY A 483 -12.69 14.83 -1.91
N MET A 484 -12.37 14.28 -0.75
CA MET A 484 -11.27 14.67 0.12
C MET A 484 -10.68 13.38 0.72
N PHE A 485 -9.39 13.16 0.51
CA PHE A 485 -8.61 12.08 1.14
C PHE A 485 -7.19 12.59 1.44
N ASP A 486 -6.46 11.88 2.31
CA ASP A 486 -5.31 12.40 3.05
C ASP A 486 -4.04 11.54 2.86
N GLY A 487 -2.92 12.03 3.40
CA GLY A 487 -1.54 11.59 3.20
C GLY A 487 -1.22 10.10 3.33
N SER A 488 -0.66 9.50 2.27
CA SER A 488 0.14 8.25 2.35
C SER A 488 1.16 8.16 1.21
N GLY A 489 2.40 7.74 1.47
CA GLY A 489 3.51 7.77 0.49
C GLY A 489 3.62 6.53 -0.42
N VAL A 490 4.72 6.45 -1.18
CA VAL A 490 5.15 5.27 -1.98
C VAL A 490 6.36 4.63 -1.32
N ILE A 491 6.60 3.33 -1.54
CA ILE A 491 7.89 2.65 -1.22
C ILE A 491 8.37 1.85 -2.44
N LEU A 492 9.58 2.11 -2.93
CA LEU A 492 10.27 1.25 -3.91
C LEU A 492 11.28 0.31 -3.23
N VAL A 493 11.39 -0.91 -3.77
CA VAL A 493 12.46 -1.91 -3.58
C VAL A 493 12.57 -2.72 -4.85
#